data_AF-A0A936IB37-F1
#
_entry.id   AF-A0A936IB37-F1
#
_cell.length_a   1.000
_cell.length_b   1.000
_cell.length_c   1.000
_cell.angle_alpha   90.00
_cell.angle_beta   90.00
_cell.angle_gamma   90.00
#
_symmetry.space_group_name_H-M   'P 1'
#
loop_
_entity.id
_entity.type
_entity.pdbx_description
1 polymer ?
#
loop_
_entity_poly.entity_id
_entity_poly.type
_entity_poly.pdbx_seq_one_letter_code
_entity_poly.pdbx_strand_id
1 'polypeptide(L)'
;MSDNLTTICTTMPALKMAIKLRAKQKMSELIFHSDGGGQYYAKSFLELTAKYEIRNSMCEYAWENGKAERINGIIKNNYLIHRDIKNYHQLTIEVDRSVQLYNLEKPHKELQRLSPVEFENLDITLQLQKTPRMKESFDANNKIYGVSNPIYFEQKTPQNLDVFSANNSSKKLHKTVNPI
;
A
#
# COMPACT_ATOMS: atom_id res chain seq x y z
N MET A 1 26.09 -9.07 6.72
CA MET A 1 25.30 -10.29 6.47
C MET A 1 25.04 -11.01 7.80
N SER A 2 24.53 -12.25 7.81
CA SER A 2 24.38 -13.08 9.01
C SER A 2 25.48 -14.14 9.11
N ASP A 3 25.78 -14.61 10.33
CA ASP A 3 26.80 -15.65 10.58
C ASP A 3 26.23 -17.07 10.48
N ASN A 4 24.90 -17.22 10.62
CA ASN A 4 24.18 -18.47 10.53
C ASN A 4 22.79 -18.25 9.89
N LEU A 5 22.05 -19.34 9.67
CA LEU A 5 20.74 -19.35 9.00
C LEU A 5 19.53 -19.24 9.96
N THR A 6 19.74 -19.03 11.27
CA THR A 6 18.62 -18.92 12.21
C THR A 6 17.77 -17.67 11.94
N THR A 7 16.47 -17.75 12.21
CA THR A 7 15.52 -16.63 12.07
C THR A 7 16.00 -15.33 12.73
N ILE A 8 16.66 -15.45 13.89
CA ILE A 8 17.14 -14.32 14.70
C ILE A 8 18.28 -13.59 13.99
N CYS A 9 19.13 -14.30 13.26
CA CYS A 9 20.26 -13.72 12.54
C CYS A 9 19.91 -13.32 11.09
N THR A 10 18.92 -13.96 10.45
CA THR A 10 18.54 -13.71 9.04
C THR A 10 17.28 -12.85 8.89
N THR A 11 16.11 -13.48 9.07
CA THR A 11 14.81 -12.93 8.66
C THR A 11 14.33 -11.83 9.60
N MET A 12 14.59 -11.93 10.90
CA MET A 12 14.18 -10.93 11.88
C MET A 12 14.86 -9.56 11.68
N PRO A 13 16.20 -9.48 11.47
CA PRO A 13 16.85 -8.24 11.06
C PRO A 13 16.31 -7.71 9.73
N ALA A 14 16.15 -8.56 8.71
CA ALA A 14 15.63 -8.16 7.41
C ALA A 14 14.21 -7.56 7.48
N LEU A 15 13.29 -8.22 8.18
CA LEU A 15 11.92 -7.73 8.39
C LEU A 15 11.91 -6.41 9.20
N LYS A 16 12.74 -6.28 10.24
CA LYS A 16 12.89 -5.01 10.99
C LYS A 16 13.38 -3.87 10.10
N MET A 17 14.34 -4.12 9.19
CA MET A 17 14.80 -3.13 8.23
C MET A 17 13.69 -2.74 7.24
N ALA A 18 12.93 -3.73 6.72
CA ALA A 18 11.79 -3.47 5.83
C ALA A 18 10.70 -2.63 6.50
N ILE A 19 10.30 -2.97 7.74
CA ILE A 19 9.32 -2.19 8.52
C ILE A 19 9.82 -0.75 8.75
N LYS A 20 11.10 -0.57 9.12
CA LYS A 20 11.69 0.77 9.30
C LYS A 20 11.68 1.57 7.99
N LEU A 21 12.02 0.95 6.86
CA LEU A 21 12.01 1.59 5.54
C LEU A 21 10.59 1.99 5.11
N ARG A 22 9.59 1.14 5.42
CA ARG A 22 8.19 1.33 5.04
C ARG A 22 7.34 2.03 6.10
N ALA A 23 7.91 2.61 7.15
CA ALA A 23 7.20 3.14 8.32
C ALA A 23 6.13 4.24 8.06
N LYS A 24 6.06 4.81 6.84
CA LYS A 24 5.00 5.74 6.41
C LYS A 24 3.79 5.06 5.76
N GLN A 25 3.87 3.76 5.48
CA GLN A 25 2.79 2.94 4.91
C GLN A 25 2.00 2.26 6.03
N LYS A 26 0.75 1.89 5.75
CA LYS A 26 -0.11 1.18 6.70
C LYS A 26 0.24 -0.31 6.71
N MET A 27 1.02 -0.74 7.71
CA MET A 27 1.54 -2.11 7.80
C MET A 27 0.46 -3.20 7.76
N SER A 28 -0.73 -2.91 8.31
CA SER A 28 -1.87 -3.83 8.38
C SER A 28 -2.46 -4.22 7.01
N GLU A 29 -2.13 -3.48 5.95
CA GLU A 29 -2.57 -3.77 4.59
C GLU A 29 -1.55 -4.65 3.82
N LEU A 30 -0.33 -4.78 4.34
CA LEU A 30 0.74 -5.55 3.72
C LEU A 30 0.50 -7.06 3.85
N ILE A 31 0.93 -7.78 2.80
CA ILE A 31 1.07 -9.23 2.81
C ILE A 31 2.57 -9.54 2.79
N PHE A 32 3.06 -10.30 3.76
CA PHE A 32 4.35 -10.96 3.66
C PHE A 32 4.14 -12.31 2.97
N HIS A 33 4.83 -12.55 1.86
CA HIS A 33 4.78 -13.83 1.15
C HIS A 33 6.12 -14.55 1.29
N SER A 34 6.12 -15.75 1.87
CA SER A 34 7.32 -16.55 2.11
C SER A 34 7.34 -17.84 1.30
N ASP A 35 8.50 -18.49 1.23
CA ASP A 35 8.59 -19.92 0.93
C ASP A 35 8.33 -20.76 2.19
N GLY A 36 8.41 -22.09 2.06
CA GLY A 36 8.24 -23.06 3.15
C GLY A 36 9.45 -23.19 4.10
N GLY A 37 10.38 -22.23 4.12
CA GLY A 37 11.54 -22.24 4.99
C GLY A 37 11.18 -22.13 6.48
N GLY A 38 11.76 -23.01 7.31
CA GLY A 38 11.51 -23.09 8.75
C GLY A 38 11.64 -21.76 9.51
N GLN A 39 12.45 -20.84 8.99
CA GLN A 39 12.65 -19.52 9.56
C GLN A 39 11.38 -18.65 9.64
N TYR A 40 10.40 -18.88 8.76
CA TYR A 40 9.13 -18.14 8.71
C TYR A 40 8.05 -18.71 9.65
N TYR A 41 8.22 -19.95 10.12
CA TYR A 41 7.36 -20.57 11.13
C TYR A 41 7.78 -20.24 12.56
N ALA A 42 8.98 -19.68 12.74
CA ALA A 42 9.52 -19.39 14.06
C ALA A 42 8.63 -18.38 14.82
N LYS A 43 8.31 -18.72 16.08
CA LYS A 43 7.43 -17.92 16.95
C LYS A 43 7.78 -16.43 16.97
N SER A 44 9.06 -16.08 17.05
CA SER A 44 9.51 -14.67 17.08
C SER A 44 9.24 -13.89 15.78
N PHE A 45 9.20 -14.57 14.63
CA PHE A 45 8.81 -13.97 13.34
C PHE A 45 7.29 -13.78 13.25
N LEU A 46 6.52 -14.77 13.68
CA LEU A 46 5.06 -14.70 13.73
C LEU A 46 4.58 -13.61 14.72
N GLU A 47 5.21 -13.50 15.89
CA GLU A 47 4.96 -12.42 16.86
C GLU A 47 5.31 -11.04 16.29
N LEU A 48 6.41 -10.91 15.54
CA LEU A 48 6.79 -9.63 14.93
C LEU A 48 5.82 -9.21 13.82
N THR A 49 5.41 -10.13 12.95
CA THR A 49 4.44 -9.85 11.88
C THR A 49 3.06 -9.52 12.44
N ALA A 50 2.58 -10.30 13.43
CA ALA A 50 1.34 -10.02 14.13
C ALA A 50 1.33 -8.66 14.84
N LYS A 51 2.45 -8.25 15.48
CA LYS A 51 2.59 -6.93 16.13
C LYS A 51 2.36 -5.75 15.18
N TYR A 52 2.66 -5.90 13.89
CA TYR A 52 2.45 -4.88 12.86
C TYR A 52 1.23 -5.19 11.96
N GLU A 53 0.39 -6.15 12.35
CA GLU A 53 -0.80 -6.61 11.62
C GLU A 53 -0.53 -7.09 10.19
N ILE A 54 0.73 -7.46 9.89
CA ILE A 54 1.15 -7.93 8.56
C ILE A 54 0.57 -9.33 8.34
N ARG A 55 -0.16 -9.52 7.24
CA ARG A 55 -0.73 -10.82 6.90
C ARG A 55 0.33 -11.72 6.28
N ASN A 56 0.62 -12.85 6.92
CA ASN A 56 1.51 -13.85 6.36
C ASN A 56 0.77 -14.71 5.32
N SER A 57 1.46 -15.01 4.23
CA SER A 57 1.09 -15.97 3.20
C SER A 57 2.34 -16.75 2.81
N MET A 58 2.17 -17.92 2.21
CA MET A 58 3.26 -18.81 1.90
C MET A 58 3.04 -19.45 0.52
N CYS A 59 4.12 -19.82 -0.15
CA CYS A 59 4.08 -20.68 -1.33
C CYS A 59 3.44 -22.04 -0.97
N GLU A 60 2.51 -22.49 -1.80
CA GLU A 60 2.04 -23.88 -1.83
C GLU A 60 3.04 -24.75 -2.61
N TYR A 61 3.72 -24.17 -3.60
CA TYR A 61 4.66 -24.88 -4.48
C TYR A 61 6.01 -24.15 -4.64
N ALA A 62 7.09 -24.92 -4.76
CA ALA A 62 8.45 -24.36 -4.80
C ALA A 62 8.69 -23.33 -5.93
N TRP A 63 8.03 -23.47 -7.08
CA TRP A 63 8.18 -22.56 -8.22
C TRP A 63 7.62 -21.15 -7.97
N GLU A 64 6.77 -20.96 -6.97
CA GLU A 64 6.20 -19.64 -6.62
C GLU A 64 7.26 -18.70 -6.04
N ASN A 65 8.32 -19.24 -5.43
CA ASN A 65 9.49 -18.50 -4.95
C ASN A 65 10.37 -17.93 -6.08
N GLY A 66 10.11 -18.30 -7.34
CA GLY A 66 10.97 -17.99 -8.49
C GLY A 66 11.25 -16.48 -8.70
N LYS A 67 10.40 -15.59 -8.18
CA LYS A 67 10.67 -14.13 -8.18
C LYS A 67 11.84 -13.75 -7.27
N ALA A 68 11.88 -14.27 -6.04
CA ALA A 68 12.94 -13.99 -5.09
C ALA A 68 14.25 -14.66 -5.52
N GLU A 69 14.18 -15.92 -5.98
CA GLU A 69 15.31 -16.65 -6.54
C GLU A 69 15.93 -15.94 -7.75
N ARG A 70 15.10 -15.40 -8.67
CA ARG A 70 15.57 -14.61 -9.81
C ARG A 70 16.34 -13.37 -9.39
N ILE A 71 15.87 -12.62 -8.39
CA ILE A 71 16.57 -11.44 -7.87
C ILE A 71 17.91 -11.85 -7.24
N ASN A 72 17.90 -12.89 -6.40
CA ASN A 72 19.12 -13.45 -5.80
C ASN A 72 20.13 -13.92 -6.85
N GLY A 73 19.65 -14.57 -7.92
CA GLY A 73 20.46 -14.99 -9.07
C GLY A 73 21.05 -13.81 -9.83
N ILE A 74 20.28 -12.73 -10.04
CA ILE A 74 20.79 -11.50 -10.68
C ILE A 74 21.89 -10.86 -9.83
N ILE A 75 21.71 -10.71 -8.52
CA ILE A 75 22.75 -10.12 -7.65
C ILE A 75 24.04 -10.95 -7.71
N LYS A 76 23.94 -12.28 -7.60
CA LYS A 76 25.10 -13.19 -7.69
C LYS A 76 25.78 -13.13 -9.07
N ASN A 77 25.02 -13.34 -10.14
CA ASN A 77 25.57 -13.67 -11.46
C ASN A 77 25.76 -12.45 -12.38
N ASN A 78 25.20 -11.28 -12.05
CA ASN A 78 25.37 -10.06 -12.84
C ASN A 78 26.18 -8.98 -12.12
N TYR A 79 26.39 -9.10 -10.80
CA TYR A 79 27.16 -8.12 -10.02
C TYR A 79 28.33 -8.79 -9.29
N LEU A 80 28.05 -9.69 -8.34
CA LEU A 80 29.08 -10.23 -7.44
C LEU A 80 30.14 -11.09 -8.15
N ILE A 81 29.78 -11.85 -9.18
CA ILE A 81 30.72 -12.69 -9.95
C ILE A 81 31.83 -11.88 -10.65
N HIS A 82 31.65 -10.56 -10.81
CA HIS A 82 32.63 -9.65 -11.40
C HIS A 82 33.41 -8.83 -10.35
N ARG A 83 33.28 -9.16 -9.06
CA ARG A 83 33.99 -8.49 -7.95
C ARG A 83 35.07 -9.38 -7.38
N ASP A 84 36.24 -8.80 -7.10
CA ASP A 84 37.33 -9.52 -6.43
C ASP A 84 37.15 -9.53 -4.91
N ILE A 85 36.31 -10.44 -4.42
CA ILE A 85 35.92 -10.53 -3.02
C ILE A 85 36.82 -11.55 -2.30
N LYS A 86 37.69 -11.08 -1.40
CA LYS A 86 38.66 -11.92 -0.67
C LYS A 86 38.23 -12.33 0.74
N ASN A 87 37.24 -11.65 1.32
CA ASN A 87 36.77 -11.92 2.69
C ASN A 87 35.31 -11.51 2.92
N TYR A 88 34.74 -11.94 4.04
CA TYR A 88 33.33 -11.71 4.40
C TYR A 88 32.95 -10.22 4.57
N HIS A 89 33.89 -9.38 5.00
CA HIS A 89 33.64 -7.94 5.13
C HIS A 89 33.50 -7.28 3.75
N GLN A 90 34.40 -7.59 2.82
CA GLN A 90 34.29 -7.18 1.42
C GLN A 90 33.02 -7.74 0.75
N LEU A 91 32.64 -8.99 1.04
CA LEU A 91 31.40 -9.58 0.55
C LEU A 91 30.18 -8.77 1.01
N THR A 92 30.13 -8.38 2.28
CA THR A 92 29.02 -7.57 2.81
C THR A 92 28.93 -6.22 2.10
N ILE A 93 30.05 -5.52 1.92
CA ILE A 93 30.10 -4.23 1.21
C ILE A 93 29.63 -4.36 -0.25
N GLU A 94 30.13 -5.36 -0.98
CA GLU A 94 29.78 -5.55 -2.38
C GLU A 94 28.35 -6.10 -2.57
N VAL A 95 27.79 -6.84 -1.61
CA VAL A 95 26.36 -7.19 -1.57
C VAL A 95 25.52 -5.93 -1.42
N ASP A 96 25.79 -5.09 -0.41
CA ASP A 96 25.04 -3.86 -0.16
C ASP A 96 25.10 -2.92 -1.37
N ARG A 97 26.30 -2.75 -1.96
CA ARG A 97 26.51 -2.00 -3.21
C ARG A 97 25.73 -2.60 -4.38
N SER A 98 25.75 -3.91 -4.57
CA SER A 98 25.03 -4.57 -5.67
C SER A 98 23.51 -4.42 -5.56
N VAL A 99 22.97 -4.48 -4.33
CA VAL A 99 21.55 -4.22 -4.06
C VAL A 99 21.18 -2.76 -4.30
N GLN A 100 22.05 -1.80 -3.94
CA GLN A 100 21.85 -0.39 -4.27
C GLN A 100 21.84 -0.16 -5.79
N LEU A 101 22.83 -0.67 -6.53
CA LEU A 101 22.91 -0.55 -7.99
C LEU A 101 21.68 -1.18 -8.67
N TYR A 102 21.21 -2.33 -8.18
CA TYR A 102 19.99 -2.96 -8.70
C TYR A 102 18.74 -2.08 -8.48
N ASN A 103 18.57 -1.51 -7.29
CA ASN A 103 17.37 -0.75 -6.94
C ASN A 103 17.35 0.69 -7.46
N LEU A 104 18.50 1.33 -7.63
CA LEU A 104 18.62 2.75 -7.98
C LEU A 104 19.01 3.00 -9.44
N GLU A 105 19.85 2.15 -10.04
CA GLU A 105 20.48 2.44 -11.33
C GLU A 105 20.09 1.47 -12.46
N LYS A 106 19.64 0.24 -12.16
CA LYS A 106 19.38 -0.77 -13.19
C LYS A 106 18.10 -0.45 -13.97
N PRO A 107 18.15 -0.17 -15.29
CA PRO A 107 16.95 0.07 -16.07
C PRO A 107 16.22 -1.24 -16.39
N HIS A 108 14.92 -1.31 -16.11
CA HIS A 108 14.09 -2.48 -16.44
C HIS A 108 13.20 -2.23 -17.65
N LYS A 109 13.26 -3.10 -18.67
CA LYS A 109 12.46 -2.96 -19.91
C LYS A 109 10.96 -2.83 -19.62
N GLU A 110 10.42 -3.71 -18.78
CA GLU A 110 9.01 -3.73 -18.40
C GLU A 110 8.59 -2.52 -17.54
N LEU A 111 9.54 -1.81 -16.93
CA LEU A 111 9.33 -0.57 -16.17
C LEU A 111 9.64 0.67 -17.03
N GLN A 112 9.51 0.57 -18.36
CA GLN A 112 9.83 1.65 -19.32
C GLN A 112 11.27 2.19 -19.20
N ARG A 113 12.21 1.31 -18.83
CA ARG A 113 13.62 1.59 -18.53
C ARG A 113 13.90 2.36 -17.23
N LEU A 114 12.91 2.56 -16.36
CA LEU A 114 13.13 3.05 -15.00
C LEU A 114 13.81 2.00 -14.12
N SER A 115 14.49 2.46 -13.07
CA SER A 115 14.93 1.62 -11.96
C SER A 115 13.76 1.29 -11.01
N PRO A 116 13.89 0.26 -10.14
CA PRO A 116 12.83 -0.10 -9.21
C PRO A 116 12.37 1.05 -8.31
N VAL A 117 13.31 1.88 -7.81
CA VAL A 117 13.00 3.04 -6.95
C VAL A 117 12.41 4.20 -7.73
N GLU A 118 12.86 4.46 -8.96
CA GLU A 118 12.24 5.48 -9.83
C GLU A 118 10.79 5.12 -10.15
N PHE A 119 10.52 3.86 -10.49
CA PHE A 119 9.18 3.35 -10.75
C PHE A 119 8.27 3.43 -9.52
N GLU A 120 8.76 3.03 -8.34
CA GLU A 120 8.00 3.14 -7.08
C GLU A 120 7.64 4.60 -6.75
N ASN A 121 8.60 5.52 -6.88
CA ASN A 121 8.36 6.95 -6.60
C ASN A 121 7.35 7.57 -7.59
N LEU A 122 7.37 7.15 -8.86
CA LEU A 122 6.40 7.58 -9.85
C LEU A 122 4.99 7.09 -9.51
N ASP A 123 4.82 5.80 -9.17
CA ASP A 123 3.51 5.25 -8.81
C ASP A 123 2.94 5.91 -7.55
N ILE A 124 3.74 6.08 -6.49
CA ILE A 124 3.36 6.82 -5.29
C ILE A 124 2.91 8.25 -5.64
N THR A 125 3.62 8.93 -6.54
CA THR A 125 3.26 10.29 -6.98
C THR A 125 1.92 10.32 -7.69
N LEU A 126 1.65 9.35 -8.57
CA LEU A 126 0.38 9.22 -9.28
C LEU A 126 -0.79 8.87 -8.35
N GLN A 127 -0.56 8.03 -7.32
CA GLN A 127 -1.55 7.75 -6.29
C GLN A 127 -1.91 9.00 -5.48
N LEU A 128 -0.92 9.81 -5.09
CA LEU A 128 -1.10 11.10 -4.39
C LEU A 128 -1.72 12.22 -5.25
N GLN A 129 -1.88 12.01 -6.56
CA GLN A 129 -2.62 12.91 -7.46
C GLN A 129 -4.07 12.46 -7.66
N LYS A 130 -4.36 11.16 -7.53
CA LYS A 130 -5.71 10.59 -7.64
C LYS A 130 -6.56 10.80 -6.38
N THR A 131 -5.93 10.96 -5.22
CA THR A 131 -6.63 11.41 -4.02
C THR A 131 -6.96 12.90 -4.13
N PRO A 132 -8.21 13.33 -3.88
CA PRO A 132 -8.61 14.72 -4.03
C PRO A 132 -7.89 15.59 -2.98
N ARG A 133 -6.83 16.28 -3.40
CA ARG A 133 -6.28 17.39 -2.64
C ARG A 133 -7.26 18.55 -2.71
N MET A 134 -7.98 18.81 -1.62
CA MET A 134 -8.60 20.12 -1.40
C MET A 134 -7.52 21.18 -1.53
N LYS A 135 -7.58 21.96 -2.62
CA LYS A 135 -7.08 23.33 -2.59
C LYS A 135 -8.06 24.14 -1.74
N GLU A 136 -7.55 25.13 -1.03
CA GLU A 136 -8.29 25.91 -0.05
C GLU A 136 -9.64 26.39 -0.59
N SER A 137 -10.69 26.25 0.23
CA SER A 137 -12.00 26.80 -0.08
C SER A 137 -11.91 28.33 -0.10
N PHE A 138 -12.13 28.93 -1.27
CA PHE A 138 -12.03 30.38 -1.49
C PHE A 138 -13.16 31.21 -0.83
N ASP A 139 -13.97 30.60 0.03
CA ASP A 139 -15.14 31.20 0.68
C ASP A 139 -14.89 31.46 2.17
N ALA A 140 -14.04 32.45 2.46
CA ALA A 140 -13.77 32.94 3.82
C ALA A 140 -13.81 34.47 3.93
N ASN A 141 -14.67 35.14 3.15
CA ASN A 141 -15.00 36.57 3.37
C ASN A 141 -16.07 36.72 4.46
N ASN A 142 -15.66 36.44 5.70
CA ASN A 142 -16.50 36.63 6.88
C ASN A 142 -16.60 38.13 7.22
N LYS A 143 -17.67 38.80 6.76
CA LYS A 143 -17.90 40.23 7.04
C LYS A 143 -19.15 40.43 7.90
N ILE A 144 -19.06 40.03 9.16
CA ILE A 144 -20.06 40.36 10.19
C ILE A 144 -19.85 41.82 10.62
N TYR A 145 -20.73 42.70 10.16
CA TYR A 145 -21.11 43.94 10.84
C TYR A 145 -22.64 43.97 10.87
N GLY A 146 -23.23 44.16 12.05
CA GLY A 146 -24.61 43.73 12.32
C GLY A 146 -25.67 44.84 12.35
N VAL A 147 -26.76 44.47 13.07
CA VAL A 147 -27.91 45.28 13.54
C VAL A 147 -29.18 45.30 12.66
N SER A 148 -30.27 44.80 13.27
CA SER A 148 -31.72 45.02 13.02
C SER A 148 -32.36 44.82 11.63
N ASN A 149 -33.04 43.69 11.41
CA ASN A 149 -34.50 43.51 11.62
C ASN A 149 -35.02 42.19 10.99
N PRO A 150 -36.07 41.55 11.54
CA PRO A 150 -36.66 40.35 10.94
C PRO A 150 -37.68 40.71 9.87
N ILE A 151 -37.39 40.37 8.61
CA ILE A 151 -38.38 40.43 7.51
C ILE A 151 -38.65 39.01 7.04
N TYR A 152 -39.91 38.59 7.18
CA TYR A 152 -40.44 37.34 6.63
C TYR A 152 -40.21 37.29 5.12
N PHE A 153 -39.77 36.15 4.60
CA PHE A 153 -39.81 35.88 3.16
C PHE A 153 -40.64 34.63 2.87
N GLU A 154 -41.65 34.85 2.02
CA GLU A 154 -42.64 33.87 1.61
C GLU A 154 -42.02 32.77 0.73
N GLN A 155 -42.49 31.54 0.88
CA GLN A 155 -42.22 30.47 -0.07
C GLN A 155 -43.02 30.73 -1.36
N LYS A 156 -42.41 31.38 -2.36
CA LYS A 156 -43.00 31.46 -3.69
C LYS A 156 -42.86 30.12 -4.41
N THR A 157 -44.01 29.54 -4.74
CA THR A 157 -44.14 28.31 -5.53
C THR A 157 -43.69 28.55 -6.98
N PRO A 158 -43.01 27.57 -7.62
CA PRO A 158 -42.78 27.63 -9.06
C PRO A 158 -44.09 27.33 -9.81
N GLN A 159 -44.56 28.29 -10.59
CA GLN A 159 -45.63 28.05 -11.56
C GLN A 159 -45.06 27.32 -12.79
N ASN A 160 -45.60 26.15 -13.09
CA ASN A 160 -45.74 25.61 -14.45
C ASN A 160 -46.92 24.63 -14.47
N LEU A 161 -48.04 25.09 -15.03
CA LEU A 161 -48.99 24.22 -15.74
C LEU A 161 -48.33 23.92 -17.11
N ASP A 162 -48.58 22.85 -17.86
CA ASP A 162 -49.64 21.83 -17.86
C ASP A 162 -49.04 20.55 -18.54
N VAL A 163 -49.66 19.38 -18.79
CA VAL A 163 -51.06 18.91 -18.81
C VAL A 163 -51.10 17.42 -18.37
N PHE A 164 -52.31 16.84 -18.31
CA PHE A 164 -52.66 15.40 -18.38
C PHE A 164 -52.71 14.57 -17.09
N SER A 165 -53.87 14.71 -16.42
CA SER A 165 -54.88 13.64 -16.29
C SER A 165 -54.64 12.42 -15.37
N ALA A 166 -55.39 12.43 -14.25
CA ALA A 166 -56.24 11.33 -13.74
C ALA A 166 -55.61 9.92 -13.55
N ASN A 167 -55.60 9.33 -12.35
CA ASN A 167 -56.80 9.00 -11.57
C ASN A 167 -56.51 8.51 -10.14
N ASN A 168 -57.56 8.52 -9.31
CA ASN A 168 -57.60 7.94 -7.95
C ASN A 168 -57.25 6.44 -7.92
N SER A 169 -56.65 5.94 -6.84
CA SER A 169 -57.44 5.42 -5.69
C SER A 169 -56.60 4.78 -4.58
N SER A 170 -57.09 4.89 -3.35
CA SER A 170 -56.51 4.35 -2.12
C SER A 170 -56.53 2.81 -2.07
N LYS A 171 -55.53 2.20 -1.42
CA LYS A 171 -55.74 1.13 -0.42
C LYS A 171 -54.51 0.85 0.45
N LYS A 172 -54.69 0.98 1.77
CA LYS A 172 -53.84 0.34 2.79
C LYS A 172 -53.96 -1.18 2.67
N LEU A 173 -52.94 -1.93 3.08
CA LEU A 173 -53.13 -3.20 3.79
C LEU A 173 -51.92 -3.55 4.67
N HIS A 174 -52.18 -3.78 5.95
CA HIS A 174 -51.24 -4.34 6.95
C HIS A 174 -51.05 -5.85 6.77
N LYS A 175 -49.90 -6.37 7.22
CA LYS A 175 -49.67 -7.61 8.03
C LYS A 175 -48.14 -7.84 8.16
N THR A 176 -47.53 -7.68 9.34
CA THR A 176 -47.28 -8.70 10.40
C THR A 176 -46.54 -9.96 9.89
N VAL A 177 -45.27 -10.23 10.26
CA VAL A 177 -44.80 -10.88 11.52
C VAL A 177 -45.28 -12.34 11.58
N ASN A 178 -44.49 -13.43 11.71
CA ASN A 178 -43.11 -13.66 12.22
C ASN A 178 -42.44 -14.95 11.60
N PRO A 179 -41.28 -15.47 12.07
CA PRO A 179 -40.40 -16.39 11.31
C PRO A 179 -40.53 -17.89 11.65
N ILE A 180 -39.64 -18.70 11.03
CA ILE A 180 -39.10 -19.98 11.52
C ILE A 180 -37.58 -19.81 11.64
#